data_AF-A2DVW3-F1
#
_entry.id   AF-A2DVW3-F1
#
_cell.length_a   1.000
_cell.length_b   1.000
_cell.length_c   1.000
_cell.angle_alpha   90.00
_cell.angle_beta   90.00
_cell.angle_gamma   90.00
#
_symmetry.space_group_name_H-M   'P 1'
#
loop_
_entity.id
_entity.type
_entity.pdbx_description
1 polymer ?
#
loop_
_entity_poly.entity_id
_entity_poly.type
_entity_poly.pdbx_seq_one_letter_code
_entity_poly.pdbx_strand_id
1 'polypeptide(L)'
;MSSTDSFLYHINSEKQIIEISIQWNNRTIQSNHAIKLCYNNNYKKNLLENANVLIWNLRANKYFFKYPATEPLKLSYTLSSMPSSTVDIVARYNTSSIQITNRQITQKDVVDQEYDISRLPIGDHTIILKISTSDEYFGRPLSFTIGHSPQINLSDIELTPLEYREGNGGYPLMQFSVIVSIPEKSATVTLYLYFNNYGDYLAYVNAQIQNYTRIIPSSTRLDNRYLLDGTNYINFYATYNGHFSETINTSFLYFFNKPILNITTPDNQTFKKNDNTEFNMEGTMKCDYECHNVSIFYQFDDYEVNTIINNFPMELNKAIEDSYPVEFPSDMTEGNNHSFRIWVTDFNNRTSIVTKTFLIYSIFLKLKFHKRLKSHTLILLMISSMSQDLFHILTTLANFLFYTCLMMN
;
A
#
# COMPACT_ATOMS: atom_id res chain seq x y z
N MET A 1 93.34 -1.36 23.93
CA MET A 1 91.95 -1.86 24.05
C MET A 1 91.27 -1.65 22.71
N SER A 2 91.14 -2.70 21.91
CA SER A 2 90.38 -2.68 20.65
C SER A 2 89.03 -3.33 20.91
N SER A 3 87.95 -2.55 21.08
CA SER A 3 86.60 -3.11 21.07
C SER A 3 86.21 -3.38 19.63
N THR A 4 86.22 -4.65 19.23
CA THR A 4 85.63 -5.07 17.96
C THR A 4 84.15 -5.33 18.19
N ASP A 5 83.35 -4.27 18.15
CA ASP A 5 81.90 -4.43 17.99
C ASP A 5 81.63 -4.83 16.54
N SER A 6 80.83 -5.88 16.34
CA SER A 6 80.46 -6.38 15.02
C SER A 6 78.97 -6.21 14.78
N PHE A 7 78.62 -5.57 13.67
CA PHE A 7 77.25 -5.48 13.19
C PHE A 7 77.02 -6.58 12.15
N LEU A 8 76.01 -7.42 12.36
CA LEU A 8 75.56 -8.37 11.34
C LEU A 8 74.14 -8.01 10.90
N TYR A 9 73.93 -7.97 9.59
CA TYR A 9 72.59 -7.91 9.02
C TYR A 9 72.41 -9.04 8.01
N HIS A 10 71.19 -9.56 7.95
CA HIS A 10 70.78 -10.60 7.01
C HIS A 10 69.55 -10.12 6.24
N ILE A 11 69.62 -10.15 4.92
CA ILE A 11 68.50 -9.78 4.04
C ILE A 11 67.81 -11.07 3.61
N ASN A 12 66.59 -11.29 4.10
CA ASN A 12 65.75 -12.39 3.68
C ASN A 12 64.89 -11.94 2.49
N SER A 13 65.36 -12.26 1.28
CA SER A 13 64.75 -11.85 0.01
C SER A 13 63.37 -12.48 -0.23
N GLU A 14 63.11 -13.69 0.26
CA GLU A 14 61.82 -14.38 0.11
C GLU A 14 60.71 -13.72 0.94
N LYS A 15 61.04 -13.28 2.15
CA LYS A 15 60.10 -12.60 3.05
C LYS A 15 60.10 -11.07 2.88
N GLN A 16 61.01 -10.57 2.05
CA GLN A 16 61.28 -9.13 1.88
C GLN A 16 61.53 -8.42 3.22
N ILE A 17 62.30 -9.05 4.11
CA ILE A 17 62.67 -8.49 5.41
C ILE A 17 64.18 -8.34 5.56
N ILE A 18 64.62 -7.26 6.20
CA ILE A 18 66.00 -7.08 6.68
C ILE A 18 65.99 -7.37 8.19
N GLU A 19 66.76 -8.35 8.62
CA GLU A 19 66.95 -8.69 10.02
C GLU A 19 68.33 -8.17 10.45
N ILE A 20 68.37 -7.24 11.41
CA ILE A 20 69.61 -6.68 11.95
C ILE A 20 69.80 -7.28 13.35
N SER A 21 70.98 -7.87 13.60
CA SER A 21 71.36 -8.38 14.91
C SER A 21 72.61 -7.65 15.38
N ILE A 22 72.48 -6.93 16.48
CA ILE A 22 73.58 -6.19 17.10
C ILE A 22 74.06 -7.02 18.29
N GLN A 23 75.32 -7.45 18.26
CA GLN A 23 75.97 -8.08 19.41
C GLN A 23 77.00 -7.11 19.99
N TRP A 24 76.81 -6.74 21.26
CA TRP A 24 77.69 -5.84 21.97
C TRP A 24 78.51 -6.62 23.00
N ASN A 25 79.83 -6.62 22.83
CA ASN A 25 80.75 -7.31 23.73
C ASN A 25 81.46 -6.30 24.63
N ASN A 26 80.83 -5.95 25.76
CA ASN A 26 81.44 -6.08 27.09
C ASN A 26 80.61 -5.43 28.21
N ARG A 27 80.49 -6.19 29.32
CA ARG A 27 79.88 -5.89 30.63
C ARG A 27 78.37 -6.14 30.76
N THR A 28 78.07 -7.40 31.04
CA THR A 28 77.05 -7.90 31.97
C THR A 28 75.75 -7.11 32.08
N ILE A 29 74.98 -7.08 31.00
CA ILE A 29 73.52 -7.20 31.10
C ILE A 29 73.16 -8.39 30.23
N GLN A 30 72.92 -9.55 30.86
CA GLN A 30 72.24 -10.68 30.21
C GLN A 30 70.80 -10.27 29.92
N SER A 31 70.62 -9.53 28.84
CA SER A 31 69.33 -9.31 28.24
C SER A 31 69.27 -10.21 27.01
N ASN A 32 68.56 -11.33 27.12
CA ASN A 32 68.22 -12.22 25.99
C ASN A 32 67.25 -11.56 24.99
N HIS A 33 67.07 -10.24 25.05
CA HIS A 33 66.21 -9.50 24.14
C HIS A 33 67.03 -9.12 22.91
N ALA A 34 67.08 -10.03 21.95
CA ALA A 34 67.38 -9.67 20.58
C ALA A 34 66.34 -8.65 20.12
N ILE A 35 66.77 -7.42 19.81
CA ILE A 35 65.88 -6.43 19.19
C ILE A 35 65.73 -6.84 17.74
N LYS A 36 64.62 -7.53 17.42
CA LYS A 36 64.26 -7.85 16.04
C LYS A 36 63.54 -6.65 15.43
N LEU A 37 64.23 -5.94 14.55
CA LEU A 37 63.60 -4.97 13.65
C LEU A 37 63.15 -5.72 12.39
N CYS A 38 61.84 -5.89 12.21
CA CYS A 38 61.28 -6.51 11.02
C CYS A 38 60.82 -5.40 10.06
N TYR A 39 61.47 -5.30 8.89
CA TYR A 39 61.07 -4.39 7.81
C TYR A 39 60.26 -5.17 6.76
N ASN A 40 58.93 -5.03 6.71
CA ASN A 40 58.11 -5.72 5.72
C ASN A 40 57.87 -4.83 4.50
N ASN A 41 58.39 -5.23 3.34
CA ASN A 41 58.38 -4.43 2.11
C ASN A 41 56.99 -4.30 1.45
N ASN A 42 55.96 -5.02 1.92
CA ASN A 42 54.58 -4.89 1.43
C ASN A 42 53.83 -3.68 2.01
N TYR A 43 54.35 -3.09 3.09
CA TYR A 43 53.92 -1.78 3.57
C TYR A 43 55.13 -0.87 3.51
N LYS A 44 55.23 -0.03 2.47
CA LYS A 44 56.21 1.06 2.41
C LYS A 44 56.01 1.96 3.64
N LYS A 45 56.66 1.62 4.74
CA LYS A 45 56.86 2.52 5.86
C LYS A 45 58.36 2.66 5.97
N ASN A 46 58.85 3.72 5.35
CA ASN A 46 60.26 4.07 5.40
C ASN A 46 60.60 4.25 6.90
N LEU A 47 61.50 3.44 7.45
CA LEU A 47 61.95 3.60 8.85
C LEU A 47 62.77 4.90 9.04
N LEU A 48 63.01 5.61 7.94
CA LEU A 48 63.61 6.95 7.86
C LEU A 48 62.65 7.99 7.24
N GLU A 49 61.32 7.73 7.17
CA GLU A 49 60.37 8.81 6.90
C GLU A 49 60.37 9.73 8.13
N ASN A 50 61.34 10.64 8.16
CA ASN A 50 61.27 11.92 8.84
C ASN A 50 60.16 12.75 8.17
N ALA A 51 58.95 12.20 8.04
CA ALA A 51 57.80 12.99 7.73
C ALA A 51 57.65 13.92 8.93
N ASN A 52 58.08 15.16 8.75
CA ASN A 52 58.04 16.19 9.77
C ASN A 52 56.61 16.43 10.26
N VAL A 53 55.61 15.91 9.55
CA VAL A 53 54.18 15.97 9.90
C VAL A 53 53.52 14.61 9.73
N LEU A 54 52.70 14.21 10.71
CA LEU A 54 51.96 12.95 10.70
C LEU A 54 50.48 13.17 11.04
N ILE A 55 49.59 12.45 10.34
CA ILE A 55 48.16 12.35 10.66
C ILE A 55 47.92 11.06 11.44
N TRP A 56 47.35 11.20 12.63
CA TRP A 56 46.93 10.10 13.49
C TRP A 56 45.44 10.19 13.80
N ASN A 57 44.84 9.07 14.19
CA ASN A 57 43.46 9.02 14.70
C ASN A 57 42.42 9.64 13.76
N LEU A 58 42.64 9.59 12.43
CA LEU A 58 41.66 10.07 11.46
C LEU A 58 40.38 9.22 11.54
N ARG A 59 39.28 9.87 11.91
CA ARG A 59 37.95 9.26 12.01
C ARG A 59 36.87 10.24 11.58
N ALA A 60 35.76 9.72 11.07
CA ALA A 60 34.54 10.51 10.89
C ALA A 60 33.58 10.25 12.06
N ASN A 61 32.78 11.26 12.41
CA ASN A 61 31.69 11.08 13.36
C ASN A 61 30.52 10.28 12.77
N LYS A 62 30.39 10.29 11.44
CA LYS A 62 29.35 9.60 10.68
C LYS A 62 29.91 9.16 9.33
N TYR A 63 29.57 7.94 8.90
CA TYR A 63 30.06 7.34 7.65
C TYR A 63 28.97 7.22 6.57
N PHE A 64 27.70 7.48 6.90
CA PHE A 64 26.57 7.45 5.98
C PHE A 64 25.77 8.74 6.05
N PHE A 65 25.40 9.29 4.90
CA PHE A 65 24.63 10.53 4.78
C PHE A 65 23.42 10.32 3.88
N LYS A 66 22.25 10.82 4.30
CA LYS A 66 21.03 10.76 3.48
C LYS A 66 21.13 11.74 2.32
N TYR A 67 20.81 11.35 1.10
CA TYR A 67 20.72 12.26 -0.05
C TYR A 67 19.38 13.03 -0.07
N PRO A 68 19.36 14.35 -0.34
CA PRO A 68 20.53 15.23 -0.44
C PRO A 68 21.20 15.40 0.93
N ALA A 69 22.53 15.38 0.97
CA ALA A 69 23.27 15.51 2.22
C ALA A 69 23.11 16.92 2.78
N THR A 70 22.30 17.06 3.83
CA THR A 70 22.05 18.35 4.49
C THR A 70 22.97 18.60 5.68
N GLU A 71 23.58 17.54 6.20
CA GLU A 71 24.56 17.58 7.29
C GLU A 71 25.99 17.49 6.72
N PRO A 72 26.97 18.25 7.26
CA PRO A 72 28.35 18.17 6.80
C PRO A 72 29.06 16.92 7.33
N LEU A 73 30.08 16.47 6.61
CA LEU A 73 31.00 15.43 7.08
C LEU A 73 31.91 16.02 8.16
N LYS A 74 31.86 15.48 9.38
CA LYS A 74 32.72 15.92 10.49
C LYS A 74 33.88 14.94 10.68
N LEU A 75 35.11 15.41 10.52
CA LEU A 75 36.32 14.62 10.74
C LEU A 75 37.05 15.09 11.98
N SER A 76 37.54 14.14 12.77
CA SER A 76 38.49 14.36 13.86
C SER A 76 39.80 13.68 13.51
N TYR A 77 40.92 14.38 13.66
CA TYR A 77 42.25 13.82 13.48
C TYR A 77 43.28 14.55 14.34
N THR A 78 44.38 13.87 14.66
CA THR A 78 45.50 14.45 15.39
C THR A 78 46.65 14.70 14.43
N LEU A 79 47.13 15.94 14.40
CA LEU A 79 48.34 16.32 13.69
C LEU A 79 49.49 16.37 14.68
N SER A 80 50.61 15.76 14.32
CA SER A 80 51.87 15.93 15.07
C SER A 80 52.94 16.42 14.11
N SER A 81 53.61 17.52 14.45
CA SER A 81 54.68 18.11 13.65
C SER A 81 55.95 18.31 14.49
N MET A 82 57.12 18.22 13.87
CA MET A 82 58.34 18.86 14.39
C MET A 82 58.08 20.38 14.55
N PRO A 83 58.69 21.05 15.55
CA PRO A 83 58.25 22.38 15.98
C PRO A 83 58.26 23.42 14.84
N SER A 84 57.16 24.17 14.74
CA SER A 84 56.93 25.35 13.89
C SER A 84 56.82 25.17 12.36
N SER A 85 56.05 24.18 11.90
CA SER A 85 55.67 24.07 10.47
C SER A 85 54.29 24.67 10.20
N THR A 86 54.15 25.45 9.12
CA THR A 86 52.82 25.76 8.56
C THR A 86 52.40 24.58 7.70
N VAL A 87 51.16 24.12 7.86
CA VAL A 87 50.64 22.97 7.13
C VAL A 87 49.37 23.36 6.38
N ASP A 88 49.35 23.08 5.09
CA ASP A 88 48.14 23.20 4.30
C ASP A 88 47.40 21.87 4.30
N ILE A 89 46.14 21.92 4.74
CA ILE A 89 45.24 20.77 4.77
C ILE A 89 44.32 20.87 3.56
N VAL A 90 44.46 19.90 2.65
CA VAL A 90 43.65 19.83 1.43
C VAL A 90 42.77 18.60 1.50
N ALA A 91 41.46 18.79 1.54
CA ALA A 91 40.47 17.73 1.43
C ALA A 91 39.97 17.63 -0.03
N ARG A 92 39.95 16.41 -0.57
CA ARG A 92 39.42 16.12 -1.91
C ARG A 92 38.46 14.95 -1.86
N TYR A 93 37.26 15.13 -2.43
CA TYR A 93 36.21 14.10 -2.55
C TYR A 93 36.22 13.42 -3.93
N ASN A 94 36.68 14.14 -4.96
CA ASN A 94 36.90 13.72 -6.35
C ASN A 94 38.00 14.61 -6.99
N THR A 95 38.43 14.36 -8.22
CA THR A 95 39.46 15.15 -8.93
C THR A 95 39.12 16.64 -9.06
N SER A 96 37.84 17.01 -8.98
CA SER A 96 37.33 18.37 -9.24
C SER A 96 36.88 19.18 -8.03
N SER A 97 36.75 18.59 -6.84
CA SER A 97 36.23 19.27 -5.64
C SER A 97 37.29 19.33 -4.55
N ILE A 98 37.85 20.53 -4.35
CA ILE A 98 38.94 20.81 -3.42
C ILE A 98 38.46 21.81 -2.37
N GLN A 99 38.61 21.47 -1.10
CA GLN A 99 38.57 22.44 0.00
C GLN A 99 39.96 22.53 0.62
N ILE A 100 40.50 23.75 0.68
CA ILE A 100 41.82 24.05 1.24
C ILE A 100 41.60 24.79 2.55
N THR A 101 42.29 24.37 3.60
CA THR A 101 42.32 25.07 4.88
C THR A 101 43.77 25.18 5.33
N ASN A 102 44.25 26.42 5.47
CA ASN A 102 45.62 26.68 5.91
C ASN A 102 45.61 26.75 7.45
N ARG A 103 46.51 25.99 8.10
CA ARG A 103 46.58 25.96 9.57
C ARG A 103 48.03 25.94 10.04
N GLN A 104 48.35 26.77 11.03
CA GLN A 104 49.64 26.68 11.72
C GLN A 104 49.55 25.68 12.88
N ILE A 105 50.55 24.81 12.99
CA ILE A 105 50.59 23.74 13.99
C ILE A 105 51.94 23.79 14.69
N THR A 106 51.92 23.87 16.02
CA THR A 106 53.14 24.10 16.81
C THR A 106 53.80 22.81 17.31
N GLN A 107 53.06 21.74 17.62
CA GLN A 107 53.66 20.45 18.02
C GLN A 107 52.69 19.25 17.94
N LYS A 108 51.51 19.37 18.56
CA LYS A 108 50.44 18.37 18.51
C LYS A 108 49.10 19.07 18.61
N ASP A 109 48.26 18.93 17.60
CA ASP A 109 46.96 19.60 17.54
C ASP A 109 45.87 18.59 17.21
N VAL A 110 44.73 18.70 17.91
CA VAL A 110 43.53 17.92 17.60
C VAL A 110 42.66 18.80 16.73
N VAL A 111 42.39 18.32 15.52
CA VAL A 111 41.62 19.05 14.52
C VAL A 111 40.27 18.39 14.36
N ASP A 112 39.24 19.15 14.66
CA ASP A 112 37.86 18.86 14.29
C ASP A 112 37.46 19.79 13.14
N GLN A 113 37.07 19.21 12.01
CA GLN A 113 36.73 19.97 10.82
C GLN A 113 35.46 19.45 10.16
N GLU A 114 34.64 20.38 9.68
CA GLU A 114 33.43 20.11 8.93
C GLU A 114 33.64 20.32 7.42
N TYR A 115 33.05 19.44 6.63
CA TYR A 115 33.25 19.31 5.20
C TYR A 115 31.88 19.30 4.51
N ASP A 116 31.62 20.29 3.65
CA ASP A 116 30.37 20.39 2.91
C ASP A 116 30.32 19.31 1.82
N ILE A 117 29.40 18.36 1.99
CA ILE A 117 29.16 17.24 1.09
C ILE A 117 27.80 17.33 0.39
N SER A 118 27.09 18.46 0.50
CA SER A 118 25.72 18.64 -0.01
C SER A 118 25.57 18.49 -1.51
N ARG A 119 26.67 18.67 -2.26
CA ARG A 119 26.73 18.59 -3.72
C ARG A 119 27.21 17.23 -4.24
N LEU A 120 27.59 16.32 -3.36
CA LEU A 120 28.08 15.00 -3.77
C LEU A 120 26.89 14.11 -4.18
N PRO A 121 26.98 13.39 -5.30
CA PRO A 121 25.93 12.47 -5.73
C PRO A 121 25.83 11.26 -4.80
N ILE A 122 24.75 10.49 -4.93
CA ILE A 122 24.62 9.18 -4.28
C ILE A 122 25.78 8.27 -4.71
N GLY A 123 26.38 7.58 -3.76
CA GLY A 123 27.47 6.65 -3.99
C GLY A 123 28.49 6.61 -2.86
N ASP A 124 29.55 5.86 -3.10
CA ASP A 124 30.71 5.79 -2.21
C ASP A 124 31.69 6.88 -2.57
N HIS A 125 32.15 7.59 -1.56
CA HIS A 125 33.10 8.68 -1.67
C HIS A 125 34.31 8.36 -0.81
N THR A 126 35.47 8.86 -1.21
CA THR A 126 36.67 8.79 -0.40
C THR A 126 37.23 10.20 -0.27
N ILE A 127 37.25 10.72 0.96
CA ILE A 127 37.95 11.95 1.26
C ILE A 127 39.43 11.62 1.48
N ILE A 128 40.31 12.28 0.73
CA ILE A 128 41.75 12.19 0.94
C ILE A 128 42.19 13.47 1.66
N LEU A 129 42.60 13.35 2.92
CA LEU A 129 43.24 14.45 3.64
C LEU A 129 44.70 14.48 3.27
N LYS A 130 45.11 15.54 2.56
CA LYS A 130 46.50 15.79 2.20
C LYS A 130 47.08 16.88 3.08
N ILE A 131 48.31 16.65 3.53
CA ILE A 131 49.16 17.61 4.19
C ILE A 131 50.30 17.93 3.23
N SER A 132 50.47 19.21 2.95
CA SER A 132 51.66 19.72 2.26
C SER A 132 52.57 20.43 3.27
N THR A 133 53.85 20.11 3.19
CA THR A 133 54.93 20.98 3.68
C THR A 133 55.62 21.64 2.48
N SER A 134 56.69 22.42 2.70
CA SER A 134 57.51 22.98 1.61
C SER A 134 58.08 21.91 0.68
N ASP A 135 58.33 20.71 1.19
CA ASP A 135 59.16 19.70 0.51
C ASP A 135 58.47 18.33 0.35
N GLU A 136 57.38 18.06 1.07
CA GLU A 136 56.73 16.74 1.10
C GLU A 136 55.19 16.79 1.15
N TYR A 137 54.57 15.73 0.61
CA TYR A 137 53.13 15.51 0.61
C TYR A 137 52.77 14.18 1.30
N PHE A 138 51.89 14.24 2.29
CA PHE A 138 51.34 13.04 2.95
C PHE A 138 49.82 13.01 2.81
N GLY A 139 49.23 11.85 2.53
CA GLY A 139 47.79 11.69 2.34
C GLY A 139 47.21 10.51 3.10
N ARG A 140 46.07 10.68 3.78
CA ARG A 140 45.27 9.56 4.31
C ARG A 140 43.85 9.56 3.71
N PRO A 141 43.43 8.44 3.10
CA PRO A 141 42.06 8.28 2.66
C PRO A 141 41.11 7.91 3.82
N LEU A 142 39.87 8.35 3.71
CA LEU A 142 38.75 7.92 4.55
C LEU A 142 37.50 7.78 3.66
N SER A 143 36.85 6.63 3.70
CA SER A 143 35.66 6.36 2.88
C SER A 143 34.37 6.67 3.63
N PHE A 144 33.35 7.16 2.93
CA PHE A 144 32.00 7.40 3.44
C PHE A 144 30.98 7.25 2.29
N THR A 145 29.70 7.09 2.61
CA THR A 145 28.64 6.83 1.62
C THR A 145 27.55 7.89 1.72
N ILE A 146 27.07 8.33 0.56
CA ILE A 146 25.84 9.13 0.44
C ILE A 146 24.78 8.23 -0.18
N GLY A 147 23.68 7.99 0.52
CA GLY A 147 22.65 7.04 0.10
C GLY A 147 21.24 7.49 0.43
N HIS A 148 20.25 6.74 -0.03
CA HIS A 148 18.85 6.97 0.30
C HIS A 148 18.52 6.31 1.64
N SER A 149 18.67 7.04 2.76
CA SER A 149 18.29 6.65 4.13
C SER A 149 19.10 5.50 4.77
N PRO A 150 19.41 5.54 6.09
CA PRO A 150 20.01 4.42 6.81
C PRO A 150 19.04 3.24 7.03
N GLN A 151 17.76 3.42 6.67
CA GLN A 151 16.71 2.43 6.80
C GLN A 151 16.29 1.92 5.42
N ILE A 152 15.78 0.70 5.37
CA ILE A 152 15.19 0.14 4.16
C ILE A 152 14.04 1.06 3.73
N ASN A 153 14.10 1.55 2.50
CA ASN A 153 13.07 2.40 1.94
C ASN A 153 12.37 1.67 0.79
N LEU A 154 11.05 1.79 0.75
CA LEU A 154 10.21 1.27 -0.31
C LEU A 154 9.60 2.46 -1.07
N SER A 155 9.66 2.43 -2.39
CA SER A 155 9.05 3.46 -3.24
C SER A 155 8.49 2.87 -4.53
N ASP A 156 7.72 3.69 -5.25
CA ASP A 156 7.28 3.43 -6.62
C ASP A 156 6.63 2.05 -6.79
N ILE A 157 5.62 1.77 -5.95
CA ILE A 157 4.85 0.53 -6.08
C ILE A 157 3.95 0.63 -7.31
N GLU A 158 4.09 -0.32 -8.22
CA GLU A 158 3.16 -0.50 -9.33
C GLU A 158 2.43 -1.83 -9.20
N LEU A 159 1.12 -1.82 -9.46
CA LEU A 159 0.28 -3.01 -9.51
C LEU A 159 -0.27 -3.18 -10.92
N THR A 160 -0.28 -4.41 -11.44
CA THR A 160 -0.89 -4.73 -12.73
C THR A 160 -1.62 -6.08 -12.69
N PRO A 161 -2.90 -6.14 -13.09
CA PRO A 161 -3.83 -5.02 -13.30
C PRO A 161 -4.24 -4.31 -11.99
N LEU A 162 -4.91 -3.16 -12.10
CA LEU A 162 -5.52 -2.42 -10.98
C LEU A 162 -6.96 -2.84 -10.67
N GLU A 163 -7.58 -3.62 -11.57
CA GLU A 163 -8.94 -4.12 -11.42
C GLU A 163 -8.97 -5.62 -11.66
N TYR A 164 -9.66 -6.33 -10.77
CA TYR A 164 -9.85 -7.77 -10.85
C TYR A 164 -11.33 -8.09 -10.73
N ARG A 165 -11.75 -9.12 -11.45
CA ARG A 165 -13.04 -9.77 -11.26
C ARG A 165 -12.77 -11.19 -10.83
N GLU A 166 -13.59 -11.70 -9.92
CA GLU A 166 -13.52 -13.09 -9.52
C GLU A 166 -13.69 -13.99 -10.76
N GLY A 167 -12.73 -14.88 -10.99
CA GLY A 167 -12.75 -15.80 -12.13
C GLY A 167 -13.36 -17.15 -11.75
N ASN A 168 -13.93 -17.84 -12.73
CA ASN A 168 -14.37 -19.23 -12.57
C ASN A 168 -13.14 -20.16 -12.58
N GLY A 169 -12.58 -20.46 -11.41
CA GLY A 169 -11.62 -21.55 -11.24
C GLY A 169 -10.18 -21.18 -10.86
N GLY A 170 -9.94 -20.01 -10.25
CA GLY A 170 -8.64 -19.74 -9.64
C GLY A 170 -8.50 -18.36 -9.02
N TYR A 171 -7.60 -18.24 -8.04
CA TYR A 171 -7.17 -16.96 -7.50
C TYR A 171 -6.48 -16.14 -8.59
N PRO A 172 -6.96 -14.93 -8.91
CA PRO A 172 -6.32 -14.10 -9.92
C PRO A 172 -4.88 -13.77 -9.51
N LEU A 173 -4.00 -13.69 -10.51
CA LEU A 173 -2.59 -13.38 -10.30
C LEU A 173 -2.39 -11.87 -10.41
N MET A 174 -1.94 -11.25 -9.33
CA MET A 174 -1.51 -9.85 -9.31
C MET A 174 -0.02 -9.77 -9.56
N GLN A 175 0.38 -8.97 -10.55
CA GLN A 175 1.78 -8.60 -10.74
C GLN A 175 2.05 -7.29 -10.01
N PHE A 176 3.24 -7.18 -9.42
CA PHE A 176 3.67 -5.95 -8.78
C PHE A 176 5.16 -5.70 -8.99
N SER A 177 5.55 -4.43 -8.94
CA SER A 177 6.94 -3.99 -8.87
C SER A 177 7.10 -3.04 -7.67
N VAL A 178 8.20 -3.16 -6.93
CA VAL A 178 8.54 -2.25 -5.83
C VAL A 178 10.00 -1.86 -5.94
N ILE A 179 10.31 -0.58 -5.81
CA ILE A 179 11.69 -0.11 -5.67
C ILE A 179 12.10 -0.23 -4.21
N VAL A 180 13.12 -1.05 -3.96
CA VAL A 180 13.70 -1.21 -2.63
C VAL A 180 15.07 -0.57 -2.60
N SER A 181 15.27 0.34 -1.65
CA SER A 181 16.57 0.95 -1.36
C SER A 181 17.06 0.54 0.03
N ILE A 182 18.34 0.21 0.14
CA ILE A 182 19.00 -0.26 1.37
C ILE A 182 20.27 0.56 1.67
N PRO A 183 20.72 0.59 2.93
CA PRO A 183 21.88 1.38 3.33
C PRO A 183 23.23 0.79 2.91
N GLU A 184 23.29 -0.50 2.59
CA GLU A 184 24.53 -1.23 2.29
C GLU A 184 24.48 -1.87 0.90
N LYS A 185 25.64 -2.07 0.27
CA LYS A 185 25.73 -2.84 -0.98
C LYS A 185 25.63 -4.33 -0.68
N SER A 186 25.05 -5.07 -1.63
CA SER A 186 25.05 -6.54 -1.63
C SER A 186 24.38 -7.15 -0.40
N ALA A 187 23.06 -7.00 -0.30
CA ALA A 187 22.25 -7.60 0.75
C ALA A 187 21.10 -8.47 0.21
N THR A 188 20.63 -9.39 1.05
CA THR A 188 19.34 -10.07 0.84
C THR A 188 18.26 -9.31 1.57
N VAL A 189 17.24 -8.86 0.85
CA VAL A 189 16.02 -8.27 1.43
C VAL A 189 14.87 -9.24 1.26
N THR A 190 14.06 -9.38 2.31
CA THR A 190 12.76 -10.06 2.23
C THR A 190 11.65 -9.02 2.21
N LEU A 191 10.94 -8.94 1.09
CA LEU A 191 9.74 -8.11 0.93
C LEU A 191 8.52 -8.93 1.31
N TYR A 192 7.71 -8.42 2.23
CA TYR A 192 6.46 -9.03 2.69
C TYR A 192 5.25 -8.25 2.20
N LEU A 193 4.14 -8.94 1.99
CA LEU A 193 2.86 -8.33 1.63
C LEU A 193 1.66 -8.95 2.35
N TYR A 194 0.64 -8.13 2.62
CA TYR A 194 -0.64 -8.55 3.21
C TYR A 194 -1.80 -7.62 2.77
N PHE A 195 -3.04 -8.13 2.77
CA PHE A 195 -4.22 -7.37 2.31
C PHE A 195 -5.04 -6.81 3.49
N ASN A 196 -5.65 -5.63 3.30
CA ASN A 196 -6.73 -5.07 4.12
C ASN A 196 -6.52 -5.08 5.65
N ASN A 197 -5.27 -5.03 6.13
CA ASN A 197 -4.89 -5.13 7.54
C ASN A 197 -5.19 -6.49 8.21
N TYR A 198 -5.40 -7.55 7.43
CA TYR A 198 -5.31 -8.91 7.96
C TYR A 198 -3.84 -9.17 8.30
N GLY A 199 -3.54 -9.28 9.60
CA GLY A 199 -2.17 -9.25 10.14
C GLY A 199 -1.28 -10.45 9.81
N ASP A 200 -1.81 -11.45 9.09
CA ASP A 200 -1.05 -12.60 8.63
C ASP A 200 -0.42 -12.32 7.26
N TYR A 201 0.90 -12.51 7.14
CA TYR A 201 1.61 -12.33 5.88
C TYR A 201 1.16 -13.36 4.84
N LEU A 202 0.76 -12.88 3.67
CA LEU A 202 0.20 -13.74 2.62
C LEU A 202 1.29 -14.28 1.70
N ALA A 203 2.30 -13.46 1.41
CA ALA A 203 3.42 -13.85 0.57
C ALA A 203 4.68 -13.05 0.95
N TYR A 204 5.82 -13.58 0.54
CA TYR A 204 7.10 -12.89 0.63
C TYR A 204 7.96 -13.16 -0.60
N VAL A 205 8.89 -12.25 -0.88
CA VAL A 205 9.84 -12.32 -1.98
C VAL A 205 11.23 -12.00 -1.46
N ASN A 206 12.18 -12.89 -1.68
CA ASN A 206 13.59 -12.65 -1.38
C ASN A 206 14.29 -12.07 -2.59
N ALA A 207 15.03 -10.98 -2.42
CA ALA A 207 15.81 -10.34 -3.49
C ALA A 207 17.23 -10.01 -3.05
N GLN A 208 18.20 -10.33 -3.91
CA GLN A 208 19.59 -9.91 -3.75
C GLN A 208 19.78 -8.50 -4.32
N ILE A 209 20.05 -7.50 -3.49
CA ILE A 209 20.31 -6.13 -3.94
C ILE A 209 21.82 -5.95 -4.00
N GLN A 210 22.39 -5.99 -5.21
CA GLN A 210 23.85 -5.83 -5.42
C GLN A 210 24.32 -4.38 -5.19
N ASN A 211 23.47 -3.41 -5.50
CA ASN A 211 23.71 -1.97 -5.31
C ASN A 211 22.87 -1.44 -4.12
N TYR A 212 22.70 -0.12 -4.03
CA TYR A 212 21.85 0.52 -3.02
C TYR A 212 20.35 0.38 -3.30
N THR A 213 19.96 0.17 -4.56
CA THR A 213 18.57 0.16 -4.99
C THR A 213 18.32 -0.96 -6.00
N ARG A 214 17.15 -1.59 -5.95
CA ARG A 214 16.70 -2.59 -6.92
C ARG A 214 15.18 -2.55 -7.08
N ILE A 215 14.72 -2.69 -8.33
CA ILE A 215 13.32 -3.01 -8.63
C ILE A 215 13.10 -4.50 -8.39
N ILE A 216 12.09 -4.86 -7.59
CA ILE A 216 11.68 -6.24 -7.33
C ILE A 216 10.36 -6.50 -8.07
N PRO A 217 10.40 -7.07 -9.30
CA PRO A 217 9.20 -7.57 -9.95
C PRO A 217 8.80 -8.91 -9.32
N SER A 218 7.51 -9.08 -9.03
CA SER A 218 6.97 -10.35 -8.57
C SER A 218 5.49 -10.48 -8.89
N SER A 219 4.90 -11.59 -8.46
CA SER A 219 3.47 -11.81 -8.54
C SER A 219 2.97 -12.55 -7.31
N THR A 220 1.72 -12.30 -6.94
CA THR A 220 1.04 -13.00 -5.85
C THR A 220 -0.38 -13.40 -6.27
N ARG A 221 -0.89 -14.48 -5.70
CA ARG A 221 -2.28 -14.89 -5.90
C ARG A 221 -3.17 -14.13 -4.94
N LEU A 222 -4.28 -13.60 -5.44
CA LEU A 222 -5.28 -12.89 -4.65
C LEU A 222 -6.23 -13.91 -3.99
N ASP A 223 -5.97 -14.25 -2.73
CA ASP A 223 -6.82 -15.14 -1.93
C ASP A 223 -8.10 -14.40 -1.52
N ASN A 224 -9.23 -14.85 -2.05
CA ASN A 224 -10.53 -14.20 -1.91
C ASN A 224 -11.03 -14.11 -0.46
N ARG A 225 -10.47 -14.90 0.47
CA ARG A 225 -10.81 -14.86 1.90
C ARG A 225 -10.42 -13.54 2.58
N TYR A 226 -9.45 -12.82 2.01
CA TYR A 226 -8.94 -11.56 2.55
C TYR A 226 -9.36 -10.34 1.75
N LEU A 227 -10.22 -10.52 0.74
CA LEU A 227 -10.64 -9.46 -0.18
C LEU A 227 -12.06 -8.98 0.13
N LEU A 228 -12.30 -7.71 -0.16
CA LEU A 228 -13.59 -7.05 -0.07
C LEU A 228 -14.14 -6.80 -1.48
N ASP A 229 -15.47 -6.73 -1.62
CA ASP A 229 -16.08 -6.26 -2.86
C ASP A 229 -15.83 -4.75 -2.98
N GLY A 230 -15.15 -4.32 -4.05
CA GLY A 230 -14.72 -2.95 -4.26
C GLY A 230 -13.24 -2.71 -3.96
N THR A 231 -12.93 -1.68 -3.17
CA THR A 231 -11.55 -1.21 -2.95
C THR A 231 -10.83 -2.06 -1.91
N ASN A 232 -9.66 -2.57 -2.29
CA ASN A 232 -8.77 -3.36 -1.46
C ASN A 232 -7.43 -2.65 -1.34
N TYR A 233 -6.75 -2.87 -0.22
CA TYR A 233 -5.42 -2.34 0.04
C TYR A 233 -4.42 -3.48 0.15
N ILE A 234 -3.27 -3.34 -0.51
CA ILE A 234 -2.10 -4.19 -0.32
C ILE A 234 -1.04 -3.37 0.42
N ASN A 235 -0.55 -3.94 1.51
CA ASN A 235 0.48 -3.34 2.34
C ASN A 235 1.81 -4.06 2.09
N PHE A 236 2.89 -3.31 1.98
CA PHE A 236 4.23 -3.80 1.78
C PHE A 236 5.13 -3.31 2.91
N TYR A 237 5.99 -4.19 3.39
CA TYR A 237 7.14 -3.80 4.19
C TYR A 237 8.29 -4.78 3.89
N ALA A 238 9.52 -4.34 4.12
CA ALA A 238 10.70 -5.14 3.85
C ALA A 238 11.52 -5.34 5.11
N THR A 239 12.29 -6.42 5.13
CA THR A 239 13.23 -6.72 6.20
C THR A 239 14.63 -6.99 5.67
N TYR A 240 15.62 -6.55 6.44
CA TYR A 240 17.03 -6.74 6.20
C TYR A 240 17.75 -6.79 7.54
N ASN A 241 18.48 -7.87 7.82
CA ASN A 241 19.21 -8.08 9.08
C ASN A 241 18.37 -7.82 10.35
N GLY A 242 17.09 -8.21 10.33
CA GLY A 242 16.16 -8.00 11.45
C GLY A 242 15.63 -6.57 11.60
N HIS A 243 16.02 -5.63 10.74
CA HIS A 243 15.42 -4.30 10.63
C HIS A 243 14.25 -4.33 9.66
N PHE A 244 13.25 -3.49 9.93
CA PHE A 244 12.02 -3.36 9.15
C PHE A 244 11.98 -1.99 8.47
N SER A 245 11.47 -1.94 7.24
CA SER A 245 11.07 -0.67 6.61
C SER A 245 9.80 -0.13 7.26
N GLU A 246 9.45 1.12 6.93
CA GLU A 246 8.07 1.57 7.07
C GLU A 246 7.15 0.72 6.18
N THR A 247 5.90 0.55 6.62
CA THR A 247 4.86 -0.06 5.80
C THR A 247 4.30 0.97 4.85
N ILE A 248 4.30 0.66 3.56
CA ILE A 248 3.65 1.45 2.53
C ILE A 248 2.48 0.68 1.94
N ASN A 249 1.43 1.36 1.50
CA ASN A 249 0.28 0.70 0.92
C ASN A 249 -0.13 1.32 -0.42
N THR A 250 -0.87 0.54 -1.19
CA THR A 250 -1.52 0.97 -2.42
C THR A 250 -2.83 0.19 -2.57
N SER A 251 -3.71 0.65 -3.44
CA SER A 251 -5.07 0.10 -3.59
C SER A 251 -5.33 -0.46 -4.98
N PHE A 252 -6.24 -1.41 -5.05
CA PHE A 252 -6.78 -1.99 -6.28
C PHE A 252 -8.28 -2.31 -6.10
N LEU A 253 -9.00 -2.50 -7.21
CA LEU A 253 -10.40 -2.91 -7.19
C LEU A 253 -10.52 -4.41 -7.38
N TYR A 254 -11.40 -5.04 -6.61
CA TYR A 254 -11.78 -6.44 -6.75
C TYR A 254 -13.29 -6.55 -6.76
N PHE A 255 -13.86 -7.20 -7.77
CA PHE A 255 -15.30 -7.40 -7.88
C PHE A 255 -15.64 -8.87 -7.71
N PHE A 256 -16.42 -9.20 -6.68
CA PHE A 256 -16.93 -10.56 -6.49
C PHE A 256 -18.00 -10.87 -7.54
N ASN A 257 -18.08 -12.14 -7.94
CA ASN A 257 -19.21 -12.59 -8.72
C ASN A 257 -20.42 -12.71 -7.79
N LYS A 258 -21.50 -12.02 -8.15
CA LYS A 258 -22.79 -12.02 -7.44
C LYS A 258 -23.88 -12.52 -8.37
N PRO A 259 -24.99 -13.08 -7.86
CA PRO A 259 -26.06 -13.58 -8.72
C PRO A 259 -26.59 -12.44 -9.59
N ILE A 260 -26.99 -12.71 -10.81
CA ILE A 260 -27.56 -11.72 -11.71
C ILE A 260 -29.07 -11.75 -11.49
N LEU A 261 -29.64 -10.61 -11.12
CA LEU A 261 -31.08 -10.41 -10.93
C LEU A 261 -31.57 -9.36 -11.92
N ASN A 262 -32.53 -9.74 -12.75
CA ASN A 262 -33.17 -8.84 -13.71
C ASN A 262 -34.68 -8.86 -13.52
N ILE A 263 -35.26 -7.72 -13.13
CA ILE A 263 -36.70 -7.60 -12.86
C ILE A 263 -37.36 -6.87 -14.03
N THR A 264 -38.19 -7.61 -14.77
CA THR A 264 -38.92 -7.13 -15.95
C THR A 264 -40.20 -6.38 -15.57
N THR A 265 -40.70 -6.55 -14.34
CA THR A 265 -41.82 -5.79 -13.80
C THR A 265 -41.63 -4.27 -14.02
N PRO A 266 -42.63 -3.58 -14.59
CA PRO A 266 -42.55 -2.15 -14.85
C PRO A 266 -42.34 -1.33 -13.57
N ASP A 267 -41.60 -0.23 -13.72
CA ASP A 267 -41.43 0.76 -12.67
C ASP A 267 -42.62 1.74 -12.64
N ASN A 268 -42.84 2.43 -11.52
CA ASN A 268 -43.91 3.42 -11.33
C ASN A 268 -45.33 2.88 -11.54
N GLN A 269 -45.59 1.64 -11.13
CA GLN A 269 -46.92 1.05 -11.18
C GLN A 269 -47.90 1.73 -10.22
N THR A 270 -49.19 1.56 -10.50
CA THR A 270 -50.29 2.20 -9.78
C THR A 270 -51.24 1.15 -9.24
N PHE A 271 -51.38 1.10 -7.92
CA PHE A 271 -52.21 0.13 -7.21
C PHE A 271 -53.35 0.85 -6.49
N LYS A 272 -54.53 0.24 -6.54
CA LYS A 272 -55.69 0.69 -5.76
C LYS A 272 -55.70 -0.02 -4.41
N LYS A 273 -55.73 0.76 -3.33
CA LYS A 273 -55.79 0.24 -1.96
C LYS A 273 -57.04 -0.62 -1.79
N ASN A 274 -56.86 -1.81 -1.20
CA ASN A 274 -57.86 -2.85 -0.97
C ASN A 274 -58.40 -3.61 -2.20
N ASP A 275 -57.96 -3.27 -3.42
CA ASP A 275 -58.35 -4.02 -4.64
C ASP A 275 -57.26 -5.02 -5.03
N ASN A 276 -55.99 -4.65 -4.91
CA ASN A 276 -54.85 -5.52 -5.18
C ASN A 276 -54.17 -5.85 -3.86
N THR A 277 -54.19 -7.12 -3.46
CA THR A 277 -53.48 -7.61 -2.26
C THR A 277 -52.02 -7.90 -2.53
N GLU A 278 -51.64 -7.98 -3.81
CA GLU A 278 -50.33 -8.49 -4.25
C GLU A 278 -49.67 -7.58 -5.29
N PHE A 279 -48.35 -7.54 -5.24
CA PHE A 279 -47.46 -7.01 -6.27
C PHE A 279 -46.89 -8.21 -7.05
N ASN A 280 -47.26 -8.35 -8.33
CA ASN A 280 -46.73 -9.46 -9.13
C ASN A 280 -45.33 -9.11 -9.66
N MET A 281 -44.32 -9.79 -9.13
CA MET A 281 -42.95 -9.62 -9.56
C MET A 281 -42.62 -10.66 -10.64
N GLU A 282 -42.03 -10.20 -11.72
CA GLU A 282 -41.59 -10.99 -12.87
C GLU A 282 -40.13 -10.67 -13.13
N GLY A 283 -39.33 -11.70 -13.35
CA GLY A 283 -37.92 -11.50 -13.61
C GLY A 283 -37.16 -12.78 -13.91
N THR A 284 -35.87 -12.59 -14.11
CA THR A 284 -34.92 -13.67 -14.34
C THR A 284 -33.79 -13.60 -13.33
N MET A 285 -33.36 -14.75 -12.85
CA MET A 285 -32.17 -14.91 -12.02
C MET A 285 -31.18 -15.89 -12.66
N LYS A 286 -29.89 -15.60 -12.55
CA LYS A 286 -28.83 -16.43 -13.14
C LYS A 286 -27.56 -16.34 -12.30
N CYS A 287 -26.77 -17.41 -12.27
CA CYS A 287 -25.41 -17.36 -11.75
C CYS A 287 -24.42 -17.73 -12.85
N ASP A 288 -23.46 -16.84 -13.11
CA ASP A 288 -22.38 -17.08 -14.09
C ASP A 288 -21.15 -17.76 -13.44
N TYR A 289 -21.32 -18.21 -12.20
CA TYR A 289 -20.34 -18.87 -11.33
C TYR A 289 -21.06 -19.91 -10.45
N GLU A 290 -20.31 -20.75 -9.73
CA GLU A 290 -20.86 -21.77 -8.84
C GLU A 290 -21.45 -21.14 -7.56
N CYS A 291 -22.67 -20.61 -7.66
CA CYS A 291 -23.38 -20.01 -6.54
C CYS A 291 -24.12 -21.04 -5.66
N HIS A 292 -24.11 -22.32 -6.03
CA HIS A 292 -24.84 -23.42 -5.38
C HIS A 292 -26.32 -23.14 -5.16
N ASN A 293 -26.67 -22.47 -4.06
CA ASN A 293 -28.02 -22.12 -3.70
C ASN A 293 -28.17 -20.61 -3.51
N VAL A 294 -29.35 -20.09 -3.86
CA VAL A 294 -29.70 -18.68 -3.66
C VAL A 294 -30.96 -18.55 -2.81
N SER A 295 -31.11 -17.41 -2.15
CA SER A 295 -32.34 -17.02 -1.46
C SER A 295 -32.81 -15.68 -2.01
N ILE A 296 -34.12 -15.55 -2.18
CA ILE A 296 -34.77 -14.35 -2.72
C ILE A 296 -35.52 -13.66 -1.59
N PHE A 297 -35.25 -12.38 -1.41
CA PHE A 297 -35.84 -11.55 -0.38
C PHE A 297 -36.50 -10.31 -1.00
N TYR A 298 -37.46 -9.75 -0.29
CA TYR A 298 -38.05 -8.48 -0.66
C TYR A 298 -38.41 -7.62 0.56
N GLN A 299 -38.60 -6.34 0.31
CA GLN A 299 -39.01 -5.35 1.30
C GLN A 299 -39.79 -4.23 0.60
N PHE A 300 -40.95 -3.88 1.15
CA PHE A 300 -41.64 -2.64 0.82
C PHE A 300 -41.15 -1.54 1.76
N ASP A 301 -40.82 -0.35 1.25
CA ASP A 301 -40.32 0.80 2.02
C ASP A 301 -39.33 0.36 3.12
N ASP A 302 -39.62 0.70 4.37
CA ASP A 302 -38.88 0.27 5.56
C ASP A 302 -39.65 -0.76 6.40
N TYR A 303 -40.60 -1.50 5.79
CA TYR A 303 -41.30 -2.63 6.41
C TYR A 303 -40.36 -3.83 6.64
N GLU A 304 -40.86 -4.90 7.25
CA GLU A 304 -40.08 -6.11 7.51
C GLU A 304 -39.57 -6.76 6.20
N VAL A 305 -38.37 -7.32 6.27
CA VAL A 305 -37.77 -8.12 5.19
C VAL A 305 -38.45 -9.47 5.13
N ASN A 306 -39.00 -9.81 3.97
CA ASN A 306 -39.67 -11.08 3.74
C ASN A 306 -38.84 -11.96 2.81
N THR A 307 -38.97 -13.28 2.96
CA THR A 307 -38.28 -14.28 2.14
C THR A 307 -39.29 -14.92 1.19
N ILE A 308 -39.04 -14.86 -0.13
CA ILE A 308 -39.88 -15.52 -1.15
C ILE A 308 -39.46 -16.98 -1.28
N ILE A 309 -38.16 -17.18 -1.49
CA ILE A 309 -37.57 -18.51 -1.63
C ILE A 309 -36.32 -18.57 -0.77
N ASN A 310 -36.20 -19.65 0.00
CA ASN A 310 -35.02 -19.93 0.80
C ASN A 310 -34.27 -21.12 0.20
N ASN A 311 -32.96 -20.94 -0.03
CA ASN A 311 -32.03 -22.02 -0.41
C ASN A 311 -32.41 -22.77 -1.71
N PHE A 312 -32.74 -22.03 -2.75
CA PHE A 312 -33.07 -22.54 -4.08
C PHE A 312 -31.82 -22.97 -4.85
N PRO A 313 -31.73 -24.23 -5.33
CA PRO A 313 -30.56 -24.71 -6.06
C PRO A 313 -30.47 -24.06 -7.46
N MET A 314 -29.29 -23.55 -7.78
CA MET A 314 -28.99 -22.93 -9.07
C MET A 314 -28.01 -23.79 -9.87
N GLU A 315 -28.28 -23.92 -11.16
CA GLU A 315 -27.33 -24.51 -12.11
C GLU A 315 -26.45 -23.40 -12.72
N LEU A 316 -25.16 -23.69 -12.90
CA LEU A 316 -24.20 -22.78 -13.50
C LEU A 316 -24.66 -22.35 -14.91
N ASN A 317 -24.65 -21.04 -15.16
CA ASN A 317 -25.05 -20.39 -16.41
C ASN A 317 -26.51 -20.62 -16.86
N LYS A 318 -27.37 -21.21 -16.02
CA LYS A 318 -28.79 -21.37 -16.31
C LYS A 318 -29.58 -20.22 -15.72
N ALA A 319 -30.27 -19.49 -16.59
CA ALA A 319 -31.25 -18.50 -16.16
C ALA A 319 -32.56 -19.20 -15.78
N ILE A 320 -33.21 -18.69 -14.75
CA ILE A 320 -34.51 -19.14 -14.28
C ILE A 320 -35.43 -17.94 -14.35
N GLU A 321 -36.49 -18.09 -15.13
CA GLU A 321 -37.53 -17.08 -15.33
C GLU A 321 -38.74 -17.52 -14.53
N ASP A 322 -39.27 -16.63 -13.69
CA ASP A 322 -40.39 -16.96 -12.81
C ASP A 322 -41.18 -15.70 -12.44
N SER A 323 -42.38 -15.92 -11.90
CA SER A 323 -43.28 -14.89 -11.42
C SER A 323 -43.69 -15.16 -9.98
N TYR A 324 -43.45 -14.19 -9.11
CA TYR A 324 -43.69 -14.29 -7.68
C TYR A 324 -44.69 -13.22 -7.24
N PRO A 325 -45.93 -13.61 -6.88
CA PRO A 325 -46.84 -12.70 -6.20
C PRO A 325 -46.33 -12.44 -4.78
N VAL A 326 -46.22 -11.18 -4.39
CA VAL A 326 -45.86 -10.80 -3.01
C VAL A 326 -46.92 -9.90 -2.41
N GLU A 327 -47.35 -10.21 -1.18
CA GLU A 327 -48.43 -9.48 -0.52
C GLU A 327 -47.97 -8.09 -0.03
N PHE A 328 -48.82 -7.08 -0.20
CA PHE A 328 -48.60 -5.77 0.41
C PHE A 328 -48.74 -5.85 1.94
N PRO A 329 -47.97 -5.06 2.71
CA PRO A 329 -48.20 -4.91 4.14
C PRO A 329 -49.63 -4.46 4.43
N SER A 330 -50.30 -5.10 5.40
CA SER A 330 -51.71 -4.82 5.71
C SER A 330 -51.99 -3.38 6.16
N ASP A 331 -50.98 -2.72 6.73
CA ASP A 331 -50.99 -1.36 7.23
C ASP A 331 -50.39 -0.35 6.25
N MET A 332 -50.10 -0.76 5.00
CA MET A 332 -49.50 0.10 3.99
C MET A 332 -50.38 1.32 3.71
N THR A 333 -49.78 2.51 3.85
CA THR A 333 -50.46 3.78 3.63
C THR A 333 -50.65 4.08 2.15
N GLU A 334 -51.55 5.00 1.84
CA GLU A 334 -51.61 5.58 0.49
C GLU A 334 -50.45 6.56 0.30
N GLY A 335 -49.96 6.67 -0.92
CA GLY A 335 -48.80 7.49 -1.23
C GLY A 335 -48.35 7.35 -2.67
N ASN A 336 -47.59 8.33 -3.15
CA ASN A 336 -47.00 8.37 -4.49
C ASN A 336 -45.49 8.08 -4.49
N ASN A 337 -44.94 7.65 -3.35
CA ASN A 337 -43.51 7.44 -3.17
C ASN A 337 -43.25 6.18 -2.34
N HIS A 338 -43.80 5.05 -2.80
CA HIS A 338 -43.47 3.75 -2.24
C HIS A 338 -42.35 3.10 -3.05
N SER A 339 -41.57 2.28 -2.37
CA SER A 339 -40.45 1.53 -2.91
C SER A 339 -40.63 0.05 -2.62
N PHE A 340 -40.24 -0.77 -3.60
CA PHE A 340 -40.16 -2.21 -3.51
C PHE A 340 -38.72 -2.60 -3.81
N ARG A 341 -38.02 -3.10 -2.79
CA ARG A 341 -36.67 -3.64 -2.90
C ARG A 341 -36.77 -5.16 -3.01
N ILE A 342 -36.07 -5.73 -3.97
CA ILE A 342 -35.91 -7.17 -4.10
C ILE A 342 -34.44 -7.47 -4.29
N TRP A 343 -33.95 -8.50 -3.60
CA TRP A 343 -32.60 -8.95 -3.78
C TRP A 343 -32.47 -10.46 -3.71
N VAL A 344 -31.46 -10.95 -4.39
CA VAL A 344 -31.05 -12.35 -4.38
C VAL A 344 -29.69 -12.44 -3.71
N THR A 345 -29.52 -13.43 -2.84
CA THR A 345 -28.28 -13.67 -2.09
C THR A 345 -27.84 -15.10 -2.29
N ASP A 346 -26.57 -15.32 -2.62
CA ASP A 346 -25.99 -16.68 -2.71
C ASP A 346 -25.57 -17.23 -1.34
N PHE A 347 -25.07 -18.46 -1.32
CA PHE A 347 -24.55 -19.11 -0.11
C PHE A 347 -23.36 -18.39 0.57
N ASN A 348 -22.65 -17.53 -0.17
CA ASN A 348 -21.54 -16.71 0.33
C ASN A 348 -21.99 -15.32 0.79
N ASN A 349 -23.30 -15.08 0.90
CA ASN A 349 -23.88 -13.78 1.22
C ASN A 349 -23.60 -12.67 0.20
N ARG A 350 -23.42 -13.03 -1.08
CA ARG A 350 -23.23 -12.07 -2.17
C ARG A 350 -24.57 -11.69 -2.76
N THR A 351 -24.85 -10.40 -2.76
CA THR A 351 -26.20 -9.90 -3.02
C THR A 351 -26.28 -9.04 -4.28
N SER A 352 -27.32 -9.28 -5.09
CA SER A 352 -27.77 -8.36 -6.12
C SER A 352 -29.15 -7.83 -5.79
N ILE A 353 -29.32 -6.52 -5.85
CA ILE A 353 -30.54 -5.81 -5.45
C ILE A 353 -31.09 -4.99 -6.62
N VAL A 354 -32.41 -4.99 -6.75
CA VAL A 354 -33.17 -4.12 -7.65
C VAL A 354 -34.22 -3.38 -6.82
N THR A 355 -34.44 -2.12 -7.12
CA THR A 355 -35.48 -1.29 -6.49
C THR A 355 -36.45 -0.79 -7.56
N LYS A 356 -37.74 -0.87 -7.26
CA LYS A 356 -38.83 -0.31 -8.07
C LYS A 356 -39.63 0.67 -7.22
N THR A 357 -40.22 1.67 -7.85
CA THR A 357 -41.16 2.60 -7.22
C THR A 357 -42.57 2.34 -7.69
N PHE A 358 -43.55 2.68 -6.86
CA PHE A 358 -44.95 2.56 -7.19
C PHE A 358 -45.81 3.51 -6.33
N LEU A 359 -47.08 3.62 -6.68
CA LEU A 359 -48.06 4.42 -5.94
C LEU A 359 -49.26 3.59 -5.51
N ILE A 360 -49.79 3.91 -4.33
CA ILE A 360 -51.03 3.35 -3.78
C ILE A 360 -52.01 4.50 -3.58
N TYR A 361 -53.22 4.37 -4.11
CA TYR A 361 -54.31 5.34 -3.92
C TYR A 361 -55.59 4.63 -3.48
N SER A 362 -56.42 5.29 -2.66
CA SER A 362 -57.81 4.88 -2.47
C SER A 362 -58.73 5.57 -3.47
N ILE A 363 -59.73 4.85 -3.97
CA ILE A 363 -60.96 5.48 -4.49
C ILE A 363 -61.88 5.70 -3.29
N PHE A 364 -61.49 6.58 -2.37
CA PHE A 364 -62.54 7.24 -1.61
C PHE A 364 -63.20 8.21 -2.57
N LEU A 365 -64.29 7.76 -3.19
CA LEU A 365 -65.37 8.64 -3.60
C LEU A 365 -65.77 9.38 -2.32
N LYS A 366 -65.15 10.54 -2.06
CA LYS A 366 -65.71 11.58 -1.21
C LYS A 366 -66.97 12.06 -1.93
N LEU A 367 -68.03 11.24 -1.90
CA LEU A 367 -69.38 11.73 -1.94
C LEU A 367 -69.55 12.56 -0.67
N LYS A 368 -69.03 13.78 -0.70
CA LYS A 368 -69.56 14.87 0.11
C LYS A 368 -71.01 15.01 -0.35
N PHE A 369 -71.90 14.18 0.19
CA PHE A 369 -73.30 14.53 0.29
C PHE A 369 -73.35 15.77 1.19
N HIS A 370 -73.14 16.94 0.58
CA HIS A 370 -73.56 18.18 1.16
C HIS A 370 -75.06 18.02 1.38
N LYS A 371 -75.44 17.92 2.66
CA LYS A 371 -76.79 17.68 3.18
C LYS A 371 -77.77 18.84 2.88
N ARG A 372 -77.56 19.57 1.78
CA ARG A 372 -78.36 20.69 1.27
C ARG A 372 -78.18 20.84 -0.24
N LEU A 373 -78.71 19.92 -1.03
CA LEU A 373 -79.07 20.22 -2.42
C LEU A 373 -80.48 19.71 -2.67
N LYS A 374 -81.36 20.64 -3.03
CA LYS A 374 -82.78 20.43 -3.27
C LYS A 374 -82.96 19.48 -4.48
N SER A 375 -83.62 18.37 -4.17
CA SER A 375 -84.18 17.25 -4.94
C SER A 375 -84.04 17.04 -6.47
N HIS A 376 -83.68 17.96 -7.38
CA HIS A 376 -83.89 17.67 -8.82
C HIS A 376 -82.71 17.83 -9.79
N THR A 377 -81.57 18.40 -9.40
CA THR A 377 -80.47 18.64 -10.37
C THR A 377 -79.31 17.65 -10.25
N LEU A 378 -79.16 16.94 -9.13
CA LEU A 378 -78.01 16.03 -8.91
C LEU A 378 -78.15 14.67 -9.60
N ILE A 379 -79.35 14.29 -10.03
CA ILE A 379 -79.59 12.99 -10.71
C ILE A 379 -79.00 12.98 -12.13
N LEU A 380 -78.93 14.13 -12.81
CA LEU A 380 -78.38 14.19 -14.17
C LEU A 380 -76.86 14.06 -14.25
N LEU A 381 -76.13 14.43 -13.19
CA LEU A 381 -74.65 14.43 -13.22
C LEU A 381 -74.03 13.09 -12.81
N MET A 382 -74.77 12.23 -12.12
CA MET A 382 -74.30 10.86 -11.83
C MET A 382 -74.50 9.91 -13.03
N ILE A 383 -75.45 10.19 -13.92
CA ILE A 383 -75.73 9.35 -15.10
C ILE A 383 -74.63 9.43 -16.17
N SER A 384 -73.88 10.53 -16.26
CA SER A 384 -72.86 10.71 -17.31
C SER A 384 -71.50 10.05 -17.03
N SER A 385 -71.33 9.36 -15.89
CA SER A 385 -70.06 8.74 -15.50
C SER A 385 -70.15 7.24 -15.20
N MET A 386 -71.33 6.64 -15.39
CA MET A 386 -71.54 5.20 -15.19
C MET A 386 -71.36 4.45 -16.50
N SER A 387 -70.70 3.28 -16.46
CA SER A 387 -70.62 2.39 -17.63
C SER A 387 -72.02 2.01 -18.10
N GLN A 388 -72.18 1.78 -19.42
CA GLN A 388 -73.48 1.49 -20.04
C GLN A 388 -74.24 0.34 -19.36
N ASP A 389 -73.52 -0.65 -18.81
CA ASP A 389 -74.12 -1.80 -18.14
C ASP A 389 -74.79 -1.44 -16.81
N LEU A 390 -74.20 -0.54 -16.01
CA LEU A 390 -74.82 -0.08 -14.76
C LEU A 390 -76.02 0.83 -15.03
N PHE A 391 -76.00 1.58 -16.14
CA PHE A 391 -77.14 2.41 -16.55
C PHE A 391 -78.37 1.56 -16.91
N HIS A 392 -78.18 0.42 -17.56
CA HIS A 392 -79.27 -0.50 -17.87
C HIS A 392 -79.88 -1.15 -16.63
N ILE A 393 -79.07 -1.55 -15.65
CA ILE A 393 -79.58 -2.14 -14.40
C ILE A 393 -80.40 -1.10 -13.61
N LEU A 394 -79.90 0.14 -13.51
CA LEU A 394 -80.59 1.21 -12.78
C LEU A 394 -81.86 1.70 -13.46
N THR A 395 -81.90 1.78 -14.80
CA THR A 395 -83.14 2.10 -15.52
C THR A 395 -84.19 1.00 -15.36
N THR A 396 -83.77 -0.27 -15.32
CA THR A 396 -84.69 -1.39 -15.09
C THR A 396 -85.26 -1.37 -13.66
N LEU A 397 -84.44 -1.07 -12.65
CA LEU A 397 -84.86 -0.91 -11.25
C LEU A 397 -85.76 0.32 -11.04
N ALA A 398 -85.46 1.44 -11.70
CA ALA A 398 -86.27 2.64 -11.65
C ALA A 398 -87.64 2.42 -12.29
N ASN A 399 -87.71 1.72 -13.42
CA ASN A 399 -88.98 1.35 -14.05
C ASN A 399 -89.79 0.38 -13.18
N PHE A 400 -89.14 -0.57 -12.49
CA PHE A 400 -89.81 -1.48 -11.55
C PHE A 400 -90.39 -0.74 -10.34
N LEU A 401 -89.65 0.23 -9.78
CA LEU A 401 -90.12 1.08 -8.69
C LEU A 401 -91.24 2.04 -9.12
N PHE A 402 -91.18 2.55 -10.36
CA PHE A 402 -92.23 3.40 -10.90
C PHE A 402 -93.54 2.63 -11.11
N TYR A 403 -93.46 1.39 -11.62
CA TYR A 403 -94.62 0.51 -11.79
C TYR A 403 -95.23 0.06 -10.45
N THR A 404 -94.41 -0.19 -9.43
CA THR A 404 -94.91 -0.58 -8.11
C THR A 404 -95.59 0.58 -7.37
N CYS A 405 -95.12 1.83 -7.55
CA CYS A 405 -95.81 3.02 -7.03
C CYS A 405 -97.12 3.33 -7.75
N LEU A 406 -97.24 3.03 -9.04
CA LEU A 406 -98.47 3.23 -9.83
C LEU A 406 -99.58 2.20 -9.53
N MET A 407 -99.23 1.05 -8.95
CA MET A 407 -100.18 0.02 -8.54
C MET A 407 -100.66 0.16 -7.09
N MET A 408 -100.12 1.14 -6.34
CA MET A 408 -100.47 1.40 -4.92
C MET A 408 -101.28 2.68 -4.70
N ASN A 409 -101.69 3.37 -5.76
CA ASN A 409 -102.72 4.42 -5.78
C ASN A 409 -103.83 4.00 -6.74
#